data_AF-A0A2H9QMN3-F1
#
_entry.id   AF-A0A2H9QMN3-F1
#
_cell.length_a   1.000
_cell.length_b   1.000
_cell.length_c   1.000
_cell.angle_alpha   90.00
_cell.angle_beta   90.00
_cell.angle_gamma   90.00
#
_symmetry.space_group_name_H-M   'P 1'
#
loop_
_entity.id
_entity.type
_entity.pdbx_description
1 polymer ?
#
loop_
_entity_poly.entity_id
_entity_poly.type
_entity_poly.pdbx_seq_one_letter_code
_entity_poly.pdbx_strand_id
1 'polypeptide(L)' 'MKDKFNYNSTKDITVSDKISDRIIGQDLALNLIKKAAKQKRNVLLIGEPGTGKSMLGQGLSEMLEKEP' A
#
# COMPACT_ATOMS: atom_id res chain seq x y z
N MET A 1 -15.49 -23.22 -11.89
CA MET A 1 -14.86 -21.90 -12.15
C MET A 1 -13.50 -22.20 -12.74
N LYS A 2 -13.27 -21.89 -14.03
CA LYS A 2 -12.00 -22.17 -14.70
C LYS A 2 -10.87 -21.35 -14.07
N ASP A 3 -9.70 -21.98 -13.93
CA ASP A 3 -8.48 -21.43 -13.34
C ASP A 3 -8.20 -20.02 -13.88
N LYS A 4 -8.38 -19.01 -13.02
CA LYS A 4 -8.31 -17.60 -13.39
C LYS A 4 -6.87 -17.10 -13.57
N PHE A 5 -5.89 -17.96 -13.39
CA PHE A 5 -4.49 -17.58 -13.30
C PHE A 5 -3.57 -18.64 -13.92
N ASN A 6 -2.68 -18.21 -14.82
CA ASN A 6 -1.66 -19.04 -15.47
C ASN A 6 -0.32 -18.94 -14.72
N TYR A 7 -0.20 -19.57 -13.57
CA TYR A 7 1.07 -19.71 -12.85
C TYR A 7 1.13 -21.06 -12.12
N ASN A 8 2.34 -21.58 -11.91
CA ASN A 8 2.56 -22.85 -11.22
C ASN A 8 2.90 -22.63 -9.74
N SER A 9 3.53 -21.51 -9.40
CA SER A 9 3.92 -21.16 -8.03
C SER A 9 3.75 -19.66 -7.75
N THR A 10 3.66 -19.28 -6.48
CA THR A 10 3.70 -17.87 -6.05
C THR A 10 5.04 -17.20 -6.37
N LYS A 11 6.09 -17.97 -6.61
CA LYS A 11 7.38 -17.47 -7.10
C LYS A 11 7.30 -16.86 -8.50
N ASP A 12 6.31 -17.28 -9.29
CA ASP A 12 6.11 -16.80 -10.67
C ASP A 12 5.36 -15.46 -10.70
N ILE A 13 4.85 -14.99 -9.55
CA ILE A 13 4.06 -13.77 -9.42
C ILE A 13 5.00 -12.61 -9.09
N THR A 14 5.03 -11.61 -9.97
CA THR A 14 5.78 -10.38 -9.72
C THR A 14 5.05 -9.53 -8.67
N VAL A 15 5.82 -9.00 -7.71
CA VAL A 15 5.32 -8.08 -6.67
C VAL A 15 5.94 -6.71 -6.94
N SER A 16 5.13 -5.66 -6.92
CA SER A 16 5.63 -4.29 -7.11
C SER A 16 6.66 -3.92 -6.05
N ASP A 17 7.69 -3.15 -6.39
CA ASP A 17 8.64 -2.62 -5.42
C ASP A 17 8.05 -1.52 -4.54
N LYS A 18 7.06 -0.79 -5.06
CA LYS A 18 6.39 0.29 -4.33
C LYS A 18 5.49 -0.30 -3.26
N ILE A 19 5.64 0.17 -2.02
CA ILE A 19 4.82 -0.30 -0.90
C ILE A 19 3.34 0.02 -1.13
N SER A 20 3.02 1.15 -1.76
CA SER A 20 1.64 1.55 -2.05
C SER A 20 0.86 0.52 -2.88
N ASP A 21 1.54 -0.15 -3.80
CA ASP A 21 0.91 -1.08 -4.74
C ASP A 21 0.72 -2.47 -4.12
N ARG A 22 1.37 -2.74 -2.98
CA ARG A 22 1.23 -3.97 -2.19
C ARG A 22 0.06 -3.92 -1.19
N ILE A 23 -0.55 -2.76 -1.01
CA ILE A 23 -1.68 -2.56 -0.08
C ILE A 23 -2.96 -3.00 -0.79
N ILE A 24 -3.64 -3.99 -0.22
CA ILE A 24 -4.81 -4.64 -0.84
C ILE A 24 -6.08 -4.27 -0.06
N GLY A 25 -7.14 -3.89 -0.78
CA GLY A 25 -8.48 -3.69 -0.20
C GLY A 25 -8.63 -2.45 0.68
N GLN A 26 -7.70 -1.49 0.58
CA GLN A 26 -7.67 -0.27 1.41
C GLN A 26 -7.60 1.00 0.53
N ASP A 27 -8.37 1.04 -0.56
CA ASP A 27 -8.30 2.11 -1.57
C ASP A 27 -8.54 3.51 -0.99
N LEU A 28 -9.47 3.63 -0.03
CA LEU A 28 -9.77 4.89 0.63
C LEU A 28 -8.59 5.38 1.48
N ALA A 29 -7.95 4.48 2.24
CA ALA A 29 -6.78 4.82 3.05
C ALA A 29 -5.58 5.22 2.17
N LEU A 30 -5.36 4.50 1.07
CA LEU A 30 -4.34 4.81 0.06
C LEU A 30 -4.52 6.22 -0.52
N ASN A 31 -5.75 6.58 -0.89
CA ASN A 31 -6.06 7.91 -1.42
C ASN A 31 -5.87 9.01 -0.38
N LEU A 32 -6.21 8.75 0.88
CA LEU A 32 -6.01 9.70 1.98
C LEU A 32 -4.52 9.92 2.27
N ILE A 33 -3.74 8.84 2.28
CA ILE A 33 -2.29 8.91 2.48
C ILE A 33 -1.59 9.65 1.35
N LYS A 34 -1.96 9.40 0.08
CA LYS A 34 -1.45 10.17 -1.07
C LYS A 34 -1.72 11.68 -0.93
N LYS A 35 -2.92 12.05 -0.48
CA LYS A 35 -3.27 13.46 -0.20
C LYS A 35 -2.46 14.02 0.96
N ALA A 36 -2.28 13.25 2.03
CA ALA A 36 -1.50 13.66 3.20
C ALA A 36 -0.02 13.85 2.87
N ALA A 37 0.57 12.98 2.04
CA ALA A 37 1.94 13.10 1.55
C ALA A 37 2.13 14.43 0.80
N LYS A 38 1.31 14.67 -0.23
CA LYS A 38 1.35 15.87 -1.06
C LYS A 38 1.18 17.17 -0.26
N GLN A 39 0.36 17.13 0.80
CA GLN A 39 0.09 18.30 1.64
C GLN A 39 0.95 18.37 2.91
N LYS A 40 1.88 17.41 3.10
CA LYS A 40 2.72 17.26 4.30
C LYS A 40 1.92 17.33 5.61
N ARG A 41 0.82 16.55 5.67
CA ARG A 41 -0.08 16.49 6.83
C ARG A 41 0.19 15.26 7.69
N ASN A 42 0.00 15.41 9.00
CA ASN A 42 0.04 14.29 9.93
C ASN A 42 -1.17 13.36 9.70
N VAL A 43 -0.95 12.06 9.86
CA VAL A 43 -1.99 11.03 9.70
C VAL A 43 -2.05 10.19 10.98
N LEU A 44 -3.25 9.93 11.46
CA LEU A 44 -3.52 8.98 12.53
C LEU A 44 -4.21 7.75 11.92
N LEU A 45 -3.58 6.59 12.04
CA LEU A 45 -4.12 5.32 11.54
C LEU A 45 -4.75 4.54 12.69
N ILE A 46 -6.06 4.31 12.63
CA ILE A 46 -6.81 3.59 13.66
C ILE A 46 -7.39 2.30 13.04
N GLY A 47 -7.28 1.19 13.77
CA GLY A 47 -7.86 -0.09 13.37
C GLY A 47 -7.30 -1.26 14.16
N GLU A 48 -7.93 -2.43 14.00
CA GLU A 48 -7.55 -3.68 14.67
C GLU A 48 -6.09 -4.10 14.37
N PRO A 49 -5.39 -4.82 15.27
CA PRO A 49 -4.05 -5.33 14.99
C PRO A 49 -4.01 -6.18 13.72
N GLY A 50 -2.91 -6.12 12.96
CA GLY A 50 -2.75 -6.91 11.73
C GLY A 50 -3.41 -6.36 10.46
N THR A 51 -4.04 -5.18 10.51
CA THR A 51 -4.78 -4.57 9.36
C THR A 51 -3.93 -3.73 8.38
N GLY A 52 -2.60 -3.78 8.49
CA GLY A 52 -1.71 -3.06 7.55
C GLY A 52 -1.42 -1.59 7.88
N LYS A 53 -1.69 -1.12 9.11
CA LYS A 53 -1.36 0.26 9.56
C LYS A 53 0.12 0.63 9.35
N SER A 54 1.05 -0.26 9.72
CA SER A 54 2.48 0.00 9.55
C SER A 54 2.87 0.08 8.06
N MET A 55 2.26 -0.76 7.21
CA MET A 55 2.50 -0.76 5.77
C MET A 55 1.99 0.52 5.10
N LEU A 56 0.83 1.02 5.54
CA LEU A 56 0.30 2.33 5.14
C LEU A 56 1.25 3.47 5.53
N GLY A 57 1.81 3.44 6.75
CA GLY A 57 2.82 4.41 7.20
C GLY A 57 4.13 4.36 6.40
N GLN A 58 4.61 3.17 6.07
CA GLN A 58 5.77 2.99 5.18
C GLN A 58 5.50 3.53 3.78
N GLY A 59 4.31 3.28 3.23
CA GLY A 59 3.88 3.87 1.96
C GLY A 59 3.84 5.39 1.98
N LEU A 60 3.43 6.00 3.10
CA LEU A 60 3.49 7.46 3.30
C LEU A 60 4.95 7.96 3.29
N SER A 61 5.85 7.31 4.02
CA SER A 61 7.27 7.67 4.08
C SER A 61 7.91 7.62 2.69
N GLU A 62 7.69 6.53 1.96
CA GLU A 62 8.22 6.33 0.61
C GLU A 62 7.75 7.43 -0.37
N MET A 63 6.50 7.91 -0.22
CA MET A 63 5.97 9.00 -1.04
C MET A 63 6.58 10.35 -0.70
N LEU A 64 6.92 10.60 0.57
CA LEU A 64 7.55 11.84 1.00
C LEU A 64 9.02 11.93 0.55
N GLU A 65 9.74 10.81 0.52
CA GLU A 65 11.15 10.72 0.08
C GLU A 65 11.33 10.92 -1.43
N LYS A 66 10.27 10.68 -2.21
CA LYS A 66 10.28 10.79 -3.68
C LYS A 66 9.97 12.18 -4.21
N GLU A 67 9.54 13.12 -3.36
CA GLU A 67 9.37 14.53 -3.73
C GLU A 67 10.62 15.34 -3.29
N PRO A 68 11.30 16.06 -4.20
CA PRO A 68 12.44 16.91 -3.86
C PRO A 68 12.08 18.14 -3.01
#